data_AF-A0A4Q4MKL2-F1
#
_entry.id   AF-A0A4Q4MKL2-F1
#
_cell.length_a   1.000
_cell.length_b   1.000
_cell.length_c   1.000
_cell.angle_alpha   90.00
_cell.angle_beta   90.00
_cell.angle_gamma   90.00
#
_symmetry.space_group_name_H-M   'P 1'
#
loop_
_entity.id
_entity.type
_entity.pdbx_description
1 polymer ?
#
loop_
_entity_poly.entity_id
_entity_poly.type
_entity_poly.pdbx_seq_one_letter_code
_entity_poly.pdbx_strand_id
1 'polypeptide(L)'
;MASNTTLRTFRSLTCTIRASCQHTQPLRPFSHSTQALNASPTDRNKPSLSMDSLLGNVSRNFKNAGPDHFGNIIPNADGTPGFKNLAPREWEEDDKHKLHVYATKHNTHLCLTQPNRNPLISVSCGNIGFRKAGRGSYDAAYQLAAFLMNRIQDKGLLPQIQKLELIYRGFGPGREAVTKAILGSEGKRIRPLIVKLADSTRLKFGGVRSKKPRRLG
;
A
#
# COMPACT_ATOMS: atom_id res chain seq x y z
N MET A 1 -16.44 -31.42 61.57
CA MET A 1 -17.73 -31.20 60.89
C MET A 1 -17.92 -29.71 60.68
N ALA A 2 -17.77 -29.23 59.45
CA ALA A 2 -18.20 -27.88 59.06
C ALA A 2 -18.36 -27.86 57.53
N SER A 3 -19.60 -28.05 57.11
CA SER A 3 -20.09 -28.04 55.74
C SER A 3 -20.54 -26.62 55.38
N ASN A 4 -20.01 -26.04 54.29
CA ASN A 4 -20.60 -24.86 53.65
C ASN A 4 -20.50 -25.01 52.12
N THR A 5 -21.52 -25.63 51.55
CA THR A 5 -21.70 -25.77 50.09
C THR A 5 -22.70 -24.70 49.65
N THR A 6 -22.22 -23.63 49.02
CA THR A 6 -23.06 -22.60 48.41
C THR A 6 -23.35 -22.96 46.96
N LEU A 7 -24.60 -23.36 46.70
CA LEU A 7 -25.13 -23.64 45.37
C LEU A 7 -25.29 -22.32 44.59
N ARG A 8 -24.51 -22.15 43.52
CA ARG A 8 -24.72 -21.10 42.52
C ARG A 8 -25.84 -21.51 41.57
N THR A 9 -26.95 -20.78 41.61
CA THR A 9 -28.06 -20.89 40.68
C THR A 9 -27.67 -20.30 39.32
N PHE A 10 -27.72 -21.12 38.27
CA PHE A 10 -27.56 -20.65 36.88
C PHE A 10 -28.89 -20.11 36.38
N ARG A 11 -28.95 -18.81 36.06
CA ARG A 11 -30.09 -18.18 35.38
C ARG A 11 -29.78 -18.13 33.88
N SER A 12 -30.55 -18.87 33.08
CA SER A 12 -30.44 -18.82 31.62
C SER A 12 -31.03 -17.50 31.11
N LEU A 13 -30.24 -16.74 30.35
CA LEU A 13 -30.72 -15.58 29.59
C LEU A 13 -31.17 -16.07 28.22
N THR A 14 -32.48 -16.07 27.99
CA THR A 14 -33.07 -16.26 26.66
C THR A 14 -32.92 -14.97 25.85
N CYS A 15 -32.13 -15.02 24.79
CA CYS A 15 -32.01 -13.94 23.81
C CYS A 15 -33.23 -13.99 22.88
N THR A 16 -34.11 -12.98 22.97
CA THR A 16 -35.15 -12.77 21.96
C THR A 16 -34.57 -11.90 20.83
N ILE A 17 -34.19 -12.58 19.75
CA ILE A 17 -33.88 -11.97 18.46
C ILE A 17 -35.17 -11.30 17.95
N ARG A 18 -35.21 -9.96 17.96
CA ARG A 18 -36.25 -9.22 17.24
C ARG A 18 -35.78 -8.91 15.82
N ALA A 19 -36.69 -9.18 14.91
CA ALA A 19 -36.52 -9.17 13.48
C ALA A 19 -36.23 -7.77 12.91
N SER A 20 -35.41 -7.80 11.87
CA SER A 20 -35.21 -6.81 10.83
C SER A 20 -36.38 -5.83 10.59
N CYS A 21 -36.15 -4.55 10.86
CA CYS A 21 -36.86 -3.47 10.17
C CYS A 21 -36.16 -3.23 8.83
N GLN A 22 -36.75 -3.73 7.73
CA GLN A 22 -36.39 -3.32 6.39
C GLN A 22 -36.88 -1.88 6.18
N HIS A 23 -35.95 -0.93 6.21
CA HIS A 23 -36.23 0.44 5.81
C HIS A 23 -36.04 0.56 4.30
N THR A 24 -37.16 0.55 3.57
CA THR A 24 -37.21 0.86 2.14
C THR A 24 -36.86 2.34 1.94
N GLN A 25 -35.62 2.62 1.56
CA GLN A 25 -35.22 3.96 1.09
C GLN A 25 -35.84 4.20 -0.30
N PRO A 26 -36.49 5.36 -0.57
CA PRO A 26 -36.91 5.71 -1.91
C PRO A 26 -35.69 5.99 -2.79
N LEU A 27 -35.77 5.60 -4.06
CA LEU A 27 -34.77 5.90 -5.08
C LEU A 27 -34.59 7.42 -5.21
N ARG A 28 -33.40 7.93 -4.87
CA ARG A 28 -33.01 9.31 -5.19
C ARG A 28 -32.80 9.43 -6.69
N PRO A 29 -33.38 10.45 -7.36
CA PRO A 29 -32.88 10.84 -8.67
C PRO A 29 -31.45 11.36 -8.52
N PHE A 30 -30.55 10.96 -9.42
CA PHE A 30 -29.22 11.52 -9.55
C PHE A 30 -29.32 13.00 -9.92
N SER A 31 -29.21 13.89 -8.94
CA SER A 31 -28.91 15.30 -9.19
C SER A 31 -27.44 15.43 -9.55
N HIS A 32 -27.15 15.71 -10.81
CA HIS A 32 -25.84 16.21 -11.23
C HIS A 32 -25.63 17.61 -10.68
N SER A 33 -25.18 17.73 -9.43
CA SER A 33 -24.51 18.94 -8.97
C SER A 33 -23.06 18.87 -9.44
N THR A 34 -22.76 19.60 -10.51
CA THR A 34 -21.38 19.96 -10.86
C THR A 34 -20.73 20.58 -9.63
N GLN A 35 -19.58 20.04 -9.21
CA GLN A 35 -18.76 20.70 -8.20
C GLN A 35 -18.43 22.10 -8.71
N ALA A 36 -18.99 23.11 -8.05
CA ALA A 36 -18.47 24.47 -8.19
C ALA A 36 -17.04 24.43 -7.64
N LEU A 37 -16.06 24.52 -8.53
CA LEU A 37 -14.70 24.81 -8.13
C LEU A 37 -14.74 26.16 -7.43
N ASN A 38 -14.35 26.18 -6.16
CA ASN A 38 -14.11 27.43 -5.43
C ASN A 38 -13.22 28.30 -6.31
N ALA A 39 -13.74 29.46 -6.73
CA ALA A 39 -12.98 30.43 -7.47
C ALA A 39 -11.74 30.80 -6.64
N SER A 40 -10.56 30.54 -7.19
CA SER A 40 -9.31 31.10 -6.69
C SER A 40 -9.46 32.63 -6.61
N PRO A 41 -8.90 33.30 -5.59
CA PRO A 41 -9.00 34.75 -5.46
C PRO A 41 -8.53 35.41 -6.76
N THR A 42 -9.39 36.23 -7.34
CA THR A 42 -9.11 37.01 -8.55
C THR A 42 -7.93 37.92 -8.28
N ASP A 43 -6.81 37.62 -8.92
CA ASP A 43 -5.67 38.54 -9.02
C ASP A 43 -6.13 39.79 -9.78
N ARG A 44 -6.11 40.95 -9.09
CA ARG A 44 -6.70 42.21 -9.57
C ARG A 44 -5.93 42.86 -10.74
N ASN A 45 -4.90 42.19 -11.26
CA ASN A 45 -4.02 42.71 -12.31
C ASN A 45 -4.22 42.08 -13.72
N LYS A 46 -5.27 41.29 -13.96
CA LYS A 46 -5.57 40.82 -15.32
C LYS A 46 -6.39 41.85 -16.10
N PRO A 47 -5.94 42.29 -17.30
CA PRO A 47 -6.73 43.19 -18.13
C PRO A 47 -8.03 42.49 -18.54
N SER A 48 -9.13 43.24 -18.55
CA SER A 48 -10.43 42.74 -19.00
C SER A 48 -10.31 42.17 -20.42
N LEU A 49 -10.58 40.89 -20.58
CA LEU A 49 -10.58 40.22 -21.88
C LEU A 49 -11.76 40.78 -22.69
N SER A 50 -11.49 41.74 -23.58
CA SER A 50 -12.50 42.22 -24.53
C SER A 50 -12.91 41.08 -25.46
N MET A 51 -14.16 41.10 -25.94
CA MET A 51 -14.69 40.08 -26.85
C MET A 51 -13.81 39.96 -28.12
N ASP A 52 -13.19 41.05 -28.56
CA ASP A 52 -12.23 41.08 -29.68
C ASP A 52 -10.95 40.30 -29.40
N SER A 53 -10.48 40.29 -28.15
CA SER A 53 -9.28 39.54 -27.74
C SER A 53 -9.53 38.03 -27.72
N LEU A 54 -10.76 37.62 -27.38
CA LEU A 54 -11.20 36.23 -27.43
C LEU A 54 -11.43 35.76 -28.88
N LEU A 55 -12.09 36.58 -29.71
CA LEU A 55 -12.30 36.29 -31.13
C LEU A 55 -10.99 36.29 -31.93
N GLY A 56 -10.04 37.14 -31.56
CA GLY A 56 -8.69 37.17 -32.13
C GLY A 56 -7.86 35.91 -31.84
N ASN A 57 -8.10 35.22 -30.71
CA ASN A 57 -7.46 33.93 -30.42
C ASN A 57 -8.08 32.79 -31.24
N VAL A 58 -9.40 32.80 -31.43
CA VAL A 58 -10.09 31.79 -32.25
C VAL A 58 -9.69 31.91 -33.73
N SER A 59 -9.61 33.13 -34.26
CA SER A 59 -9.21 33.37 -35.65
C SER A 59 -7.74 32.98 -35.92
N ARG A 60 -6.84 33.19 -34.95
CA ARG A 60 -5.44 32.73 -35.03
C ARG A 60 -5.32 31.21 -34.99
N ASN A 61 -6.14 30.53 -34.20
CA ASN A 61 -6.17 29.06 -34.16
C ASN A 61 -6.75 28.44 -35.44
N PHE A 62 -7.72 29.10 -36.10
CA PHE A 62 -8.32 28.58 -37.33
C PHE A 62 -7.40 28.71 -38.57
N LYS A 63 -6.53 29.73 -38.61
CA LYS A 63 -5.61 29.96 -39.74
C LYS A 63 -4.38 29.04 -39.76
N ASN A 64 -4.10 28.31 -38.67
CA ASN A 64 -2.94 27.42 -38.55
C ASN A 64 -3.31 25.93 -38.62
N ALA A 65 -4.37 25.56 -39.35
CA ALA A 65 -4.71 24.16 -39.65
C ALA A 65 -3.73 23.54 -40.67
N GLY A 66 -2.44 23.50 -40.31
CA GLY A 66 -1.46 22.60 -40.91
C GLY A 66 -1.58 21.18 -40.34
N PRO A 67 -0.78 20.23 -40.85
CA PRO A 67 -0.87 18.79 -40.53
C PRO A 67 -0.67 18.40 -39.05
N ASP A 68 -0.40 19.36 -38.17
CA ASP A 68 0.01 19.16 -36.78
C ASP A 68 -1.15 19.39 -35.79
N HIS A 69 -2.37 19.01 -36.20
CA HIS A 69 -3.64 19.29 -35.51
C HIS A 69 -3.69 18.86 -34.03
N PHE A 70 -2.83 17.93 -33.60
CA PHE A 70 -2.82 17.38 -32.24
C PHE A 70 -1.84 18.09 -31.28
N GLY A 71 -0.94 18.96 -31.76
CA GLY A 71 0.09 19.59 -30.92
C GLY A 71 -0.45 20.59 -29.89
N ASN A 72 -1.56 21.26 -30.21
CA ASN A 72 -2.14 22.32 -29.38
C ASN A 72 -3.26 21.85 -28.44
N ILE A 73 -3.59 20.55 -28.43
CA ILE A 73 -4.62 19.98 -27.55
C ILE A 73 -4.11 19.84 -26.10
N ILE A 74 -2.79 19.81 -25.91
CA ILE A 74 -2.19 19.74 -24.58
C ILE A 74 -1.92 21.16 -24.07
N PRO A 75 -2.73 21.69 -23.14
CA PRO A 75 -2.38 22.96 -22.49
C PRO A 75 -1.05 22.81 -21.75
N ASN A 76 -0.10 23.72 -22.02
CA ASN A 76 1.24 23.86 -21.41
C ASN A 76 2.40 23.04 -22.03
N ALA A 77 2.46 22.92 -23.36
CA ALA A 77 3.67 22.40 -24.03
C ALA A 77 4.90 23.33 -23.89
N ASP A 78 4.70 24.63 -23.63
CA ASP A 78 5.75 25.67 -23.68
C ASP A 78 6.57 25.85 -22.38
N GLY A 79 6.69 24.80 -21.55
CA GLY A 79 7.73 24.76 -20.52
C GLY A 79 7.58 25.75 -19.34
N THR A 80 6.38 26.21 -19.01
CA THR A 80 6.11 27.02 -17.82
C THR A 80 6.61 26.29 -16.54
N PRO A 81 7.34 26.94 -15.62
CA PRO A 81 8.08 26.28 -14.52
C PRO A 81 7.19 25.81 -13.36
N GLY A 82 5.94 25.42 -13.61
CA GLY A 82 4.98 24.99 -12.60
C GLY A 82 4.78 23.48 -12.49
N PHE A 83 5.01 22.74 -13.58
CA PHE A 83 4.86 21.29 -13.59
C PHE A 83 6.00 20.68 -14.39
N LYS A 84 7.04 20.22 -13.68
CA LYS A 84 8.02 19.29 -14.26
C LYS A 84 7.21 18.13 -14.81
N ASN A 85 7.41 17.80 -16.09
CA ASN A 85 6.89 16.59 -16.70
C ASN A 85 7.13 15.42 -15.73
N LEU A 86 6.05 14.95 -15.08
CA LEU A 86 6.00 13.71 -14.30
C LEU A 86 6.06 12.50 -15.23
N ALA A 87 6.64 12.64 -16.42
CA ALA A 87 7.06 11.50 -17.22
C ALA A 87 7.95 10.70 -16.29
N PRO A 88 7.50 9.50 -15.84
CA PRO A 88 8.39 8.63 -15.12
C PRO A 88 9.62 8.48 -16.02
N ARG A 89 10.83 8.59 -15.48
CA ARG A 89 11.96 7.95 -16.14
C ARG A 89 11.64 6.46 -16.13
N GLU A 90 10.93 6.02 -17.15
CA GLU A 90 10.39 4.68 -17.33
C GLU A 90 11.52 3.64 -17.45
N TRP A 91 12.77 4.13 -17.50
CA TRP A 91 14.02 3.41 -17.74
C TRP A 91 15.08 3.72 -16.68
N GLU A 92 14.73 4.21 -15.49
CA GLU A 92 15.73 4.37 -14.43
C GLU A 92 16.01 2.99 -13.81
N GLU A 93 17.26 2.53 -13.90
CA GLU A 93 17.70 1.29 -13.27
C GLU A 93 17.43 1.36 -11.77
N ASP A 94 16.83 0.29 -11.25
CA ASP A 94 16.32 0.28 -9.88
C ASP A 94 17.44 -0.04 -8.89
N ASP A 95 18.27 0.96 -8.57
CA ASP A 95 19.44 0.86 -7.67
C ASP A 95 19.11 0.47 -6.21
N LYS A 96 17.82 0.30 -5.89
CA LYS A 96 17.36 0.00 -4.54
C LYS A 96 17.48 -1.49 -4.26
N HIS A 97 18.08 -1.82 -3.13
CA HIS A 97 17.97 -3.17 -2.59
C HIS A 97 16.52 -3.43 -2.18
N LYS A 98 16.08 -4.69 -2.23
CA LYS A 98 14.69 -5.04 -1.93
C LYS A 98 14.62 -6.03 -0.79
N LEU A 99 13.87 -5.67 0.24
CA LEU A 99 13.51 -6.56 1.34
C LEU A 99 12.08 -7.06 1.12
N HIS A 100 11.97 -8.31 0.67
CA HIS A 100 10.70 -8.99 0.48
C HIS A 100 10.22 -9.59 1.80
N VAL A 101 9.01 -9.20 2.20
CA VAL A 101 8.30 -9.72 3.38
C VAL A 101 7.10 -10.53 2.89
N TYR A 102 7.23 -11.85 2.86
CA TYR A 102 6.15 -12.75 2.48
C TYR A 102 5.52 -13.37 3.72
N ALA A 103 4.35 -12.84 4.11
CA ALA A 103 3.61 -13.23 5.31
C ALA A 103 2.40 -14.10 4.93
N THR A 104 2.53 -15.42 5.16
CA THR A 104 1.44 -16.38 4.99
C THR A 104 0.74 -16.66 6.32
N LYS A 105 -0.38 -17.41 6.29
CA LYS A 105 -1.08 -17.83 7.52
C LYS A 105 -0.22 -18.70 8.45
N HIS A 106 0.72 -19.48 7.90
CA HIS A 106 1.41 -20.54 8.66
C HIS A 106 2.93 -20.34 8.76
N ASN A 107 3.48 -19.31 8.12
CA ASN A 107 4.90 -18.99 8.13
C ASN A 107 5.16 -17.57 7.59
N THR A 108 6.33 -17.02 7.91
CA THR A 108 6.85 -15.77 7.34
C THR A 108 8.21 -16.03 6.69
N HIS A 109 8.42 -15.47 5.51
CA HIS A 109 9.67 -15.54 4.77
C HIS A 109 10.18 -14.12 4.53
N LEU A 110 11.45 -13.90 4.84
CA LEU A 110 12.15 -12.66 4.59
C LEU A 110 13.30 -12.90 3.63
N CYS A 111 13.33 -12.12 2.55
CA CYS A 111 14.41 -12.21 1.57
C CYS A 111 14.96 -10.81 1.27
N LEU A 112 16.22 -10.59 1.60
CA LEU A 112 16.97 -9.43 1.15
C LEU A 112 17.63 -9.73 -0.19
N THR A 113 17.44 -8.84 -1.16
CA THR A 113 17.92 -8.99 -2.53
C THR A 113 18.67 -7.74 -2.99
N GLN A 114 19.59 -7.93 -3.92
CA GLN A 114 20.26 -6.86 -4.66
C GLN A 114 19.28 -6.10 -5.58
N PRO A 115 19.66 -4.92 -6.11
CA PRO A 115 18.95 -4.23 -7.20
C PRO A 115 18.56 -5.15 -8.36
N ASN A 116 19.50 -6.03 -8.75
CA ASN A 116 19.35 -7.05 -9.79
C ASN A 116 18.41 -8.21 -9.41
N ARG A 117 17.74 -8.15 -8.24
CA ARG A 117 16.84 -9.16 -7.67
C ARG A 117 17.52 -10.49 -7.32
N ASN A 118 18.84 -10.51 -7.27
CA ASN A 118 19.62 -11.64 -6.77
C ASN A 118 19.51 -11.74 -5.23
N PRO A 119 19.19 -12.91 -4.65
CA PRO A 119 19.02 -13.06 -3.21
C PRO A 119 20.36 -13.06 -2.45
N LEU A 120 20.49 -12.17 -1.45
CA LEU A 120 21.63 -12.09 -0.54
C LEU A 120 21.42 -12.92 0.72
N ILE A 121 20.23 -12.79 1.30
CA ILE A 121 19.82 -13.51 2.51
C ILE A 121 18.36 -13.92 2.33
N SER A 122 18.07 -15.19 2.49
CA SER A 122 16.71 -15.74 2.50
C SER A 122 16.53 -16.58 3.75
N VAL A 123 15.61 -16.15 4.62
CA VAL A 123 15.35 -16.79 5.91
C VAL A 123 13.85 -16.88 6.17
N SER A 124 13.45 -17.83 6.99
CA SER A 124 12.06 -18.05 7.42
C SER A 124 12.01 -18.39 8.90
N CYS A 125 10.82 -18.36 9.52
CA CYS A 125 10.69 -18.66 10.95
C CYS A 125 11.25 -20.06 11.32
N GLY A 126 11.23 -21.00 10.37
CA GLY A 126 11.82 -22.32 10.57
C GLY A 126 13.35 -22.33 10.74
N ASN A 127 14.06 -21.34 10.20
CA ASN A 127 15.52 -21.23 10.30
C ASN A 127 16.00 -20.87 11.71
N ILE A 128 15.16 -20.19 12.50
CA ILE A 128 15.47 -19.82 13.90
C ILE A 128 15.10 -20.94 14.88
N GLY A 129 14.47 -22.01 14.38
CA GLY A 129 14.13 -23.18 15.18
C GLY A 129 12.65 -23.34 15.51
N PHE A 130 11.78 -22.40 15.11
CA PHE A 130 10.34 -22.59 15.27
C PHE A 130 9.85 -23.79 14.45
N ARG A 131 9.12 -24.71 15.09
CA ARG A 131 8.61 -25.93 14.46
C ARG A 131 7.08 -25.90 14.34
N LYS A 132 6.59 -26.58 13.30
CA LYS A 132 5.14 -26.83 13.07
C LYS A 132 4.31 -25.54 13.18
N ALA A 133 3.30 -25.52 14.05
CA ALA A 133 2.36 -24.41 14.23
C ALA A 133 3.04 -23.14 14.78
N GLY A 134 4.12 -23.28 15.56
CA GLY A 134 4.84 -22.15 16.15
C GLY A 134 5.45 -21.19 15.13
N ARG A 135 5.61 -21.61 13.86
CA ARG A 135 6.14 -20.76 12.77
C ARG A 135 5.17 -19.67 12.30
N GLY A 136 3.87 -19.87 12.52
CA GLY A 136 2.84 -18.93 12.10
C GLY A 136 2.50 -17.86 13.16
N SER A 137 3.19 -17.86 14.30
CA SER A 137 2.94 -16.90 15.37
C SER A 137 3.54 -15.53 15.05
N TYR A 138 2.99 -14.51 15.69
CA TYR A 138 3.50 -13.14 15.60
C TYR A 138 4.93 -13.02 16.14
N ASP A 139 5.19 -13.62 17.32
CA ASP A 139 6.48 -13.58 17.99
C ASP A 139 7.59 -14.24 17.13
N ALA A 140 7.30 -15.38 16.51
CA ALA A 140 8.25 -16.04 15.62
C ALA A 140 8.68 -15.16 14.45
N ALA A 141 7.76 -14.37 13.90
CA ALA A 141 8.06 -13.45 12.81
C ALA A 141 8.82 -12.20 13.29
N TYR A 142 8.55 -11.72 14.51
CA TYR A 142 9.32 -10.63 15.12
C TYR A 142 10.78 -11.03 15.34
N GLN A 143 11.00 -12.20 15.93
CA GLN A 143 12.34 -12.78 16.13
C GLN A 143 13.05 -13.03 14.79
N LEU A 144 12.32 -13.42 13.74
CA LEU A 144 12.85 -13.53 12.38
C LEU A 144 13.34 -12.22 11.80
N ALA A 145 12.58 -11.14 12.00
CA ALA A 145 13.01 -9.82 11.57
C ALA A 145 14.29 -9.39 12.31
N ALA A 146 14.31 -9.51 13.64
CA ALA A 146 15.49 -9.19 14.46
C ALA A 146 16.72 -10.00 14.03
N PHE A 147 16.55 -11.32 13.85
CA PHE A 147 17.61 -12.22 13.36
C PHE A 147 18.14 -11.80 11.99
N LEU A 148 17.25 -11.43 11.06
CA LEU A 148 17.67 -10.96 9.74
C LEU A 148 18.46 -9.64 9.84
N MET A 149 17.99 -8.69 10.65
CA MET A 149 18.64 -7.39 10.83
C MET A 149 20.04 -7.54 11.43
N ASN A 150 20.21 -8.42 12.42
CA ASN A 150 21.52 -8.77 12.97
C ASN A 150 22.40 -9.44 11.91
N ARG A 151 21.84 -10.38 11.14
CA ARG A 151 22.59 -11.07 10.08
C ARG A 151 23.04 -10.14 8.94
N ILE A 152 22.31 -9.06 8.66
CA ILE A 152 22.73 -8.01 7.71
C ILE A 152 23.95 -7.26 8.25
N GLN A 153 23.98 -6.99 9.56
CA GLN A 153 25.11 -6.35 10.23
C GLN A 153 26.34 -7.27 10.24
N ASP A 154 26.16 -8.53 10.64
CA ASP A 154 27.26 -9.51 10.72
C ASP A 154 27.90 -9.79 9.37
N LYS A 155 27.11 -9.79 8.29
CA LYS A 155 27.62 -9.94 6.92
C LYS A 155 28.27 -8.68 6.35
N GLY A 156 28.27 -7.57 7.07
CA GLY A 156 28.85 -6.30 6.59
C GLY A 156 28.10 -5.69 5.40
N LEU A 157 26.81 -5.98 5.24
CA LEU A 157 26.00 -5.49 4.10
C LEU A 157 25.47 -4.07 4.30
N LEU A 158 25.46 -3.55 5.54
CA LEU A 158 24.91 -2.22 5.83
C LEU A 158 25.54 -1.08 5.00
N PRO A 159 26.87 -0.99 4.82
CA PRO A 159 27.47 0.07 4.00
C PRO A 159 27.15 -0.06 2.51
N GLN A 160 26.85 -1.27 2.04
CA GLN A 160 26.55 -1.55 0.63
C GLN A 160 25.11 -1.15 0.27
N ILE A 161 24.19 -1.23 1.25
CA ILE A 161 22.78 -0.90 1.06
C ILE A 161 22.59 0.61 1.27
N GLN A 162 22.63 1.38 0.19
CA GLN A 162 22.37 2.82 0.25
C GLN A 162 20.88 3.15 0.33
N LYS A 163 20.06 2.43 -0.45
CA LYS A 163 18.61 2.60 -0.54
C LYS A 163 17.92 1.24 -0.48
N LEU A 164 16.83 1.16 0.28
CA LEU A 164 16.06 -0.05 0.51
C LEU A 164 14.57 0.16 0.17
N GLU A 165 13.99 -0.79 -0.54
CA GLU A 165 12.54 -0.89 -0.77
C GLU A 165 11.97 -2.07 0.05
N LEU A 166 10.93 -1.79 0.83
CA LEU A 166 10.17 -2.81 1.53
C LEU A 166 9.02 -3.30 0.66
N ILE A 167 8.94 -4.60 0.41
CA ILE A 167 7.89 -5.21 -0.42
C ILE A 167 7.13 -6.23 0.40
N TYR A 168 5.89 -5.91 0.76
CA TYR A 168 5.01 -6.83 1.46
C TYR A 168 4.25 -7.73 0.49
N ARG A 169 4.00 -8.97 0.92
CA ARG A 169 3.12 -9.90 0.22
C ARG A 169 2.35 -10.74 1.22
N GLY A 170 1.02 -10.68 1.12
CA GLY A 170 0.11 -11.39 2.02
C GLY A 170 -0.22 -10.58 3.29
N PHE A 171 -1.19 -11.10 4.03
CA PHE A 171 -1.75 -10.48 5.24
C PHE A 171 -1.64 -11.41 6.46
N GLY A 172 -0.60 -12.25 6.50
CA GLY A 172 -0.31 -13.07 7.69
C GLY A 172 0.16 -12.22 8.87
N PRO A 173 0.13 -12.77 10.11
CA PRO A 173 0.51 -12.03 11.32
C PRO A 173 1.96 -11.52 11.29
N GLY A 174 2.85 -12.18 10.54
CA GLY A 174 4.23 -11.74 10.39
C GLY A 174 4.41 -10.41 9.65
N ARG A 175 3.41 -9.95 8.89
CA ARG A 175 3.48 -8.63 8.22
C ARG A 175 3.57 -7.51 9.24
N GLU A 176 2.71 -7.53 10.25
CA GLU A 176 2.72 -6.55 11.33
C GLU A 176 3.96 -6.73 12.22
N ALA A 177 4.33 -7.98 12.52
CA ALA A 177 5.49 -8.27 13.36
C ALA A 177 6.79 -7.69 12.79
N VAL A 178 7.03 -7.90 11.50
CA VAL A 178 8.19 -7.36 10.79
C VAL A 178 8.14 -5.83 10.74
N THR A 179 6.97 -5.25 10.52
CA THR A 179 6.78 -3.79 10.52
C THR A 179 7.14 -3.20 11.89
N LYS A 180 6.70 -3.82 12.99
CA LYS A 180 7.06 -3.37 14.34
C LYS A 180 8.54 -3.57 14.65
N ALA A 181 9.16 -4.65 14.18
CA ALA A 181 10.61 -4.85 14.33
C ALA A 181 11.42 -3.77 13.59
N ILE A 182 10.99 -3.40 12.37
CA ILE A 182 11.62 -2.32 11.58
C ILE A 182 11.46 -0.96 12.27
N LEU A 183 10.30 -0.69 12.87
CA LEU A 183 10.04 0.56 13.58
C LEU A 183 10.67 0.61 14.99
N GLY A 184 10.94 -0.55 15.59
CA GLY A 184 11.52 -0.69 16.93
C GLY A 184 13.05 -0.53 16.96
N SER A 185 13.65 -1.02 18.04
CA SER A 185 15.11 -0.97 18.27
C SER A 185 15.91 -1.76 17.23
N GLU A 186 15.43 -2.95 16.88
CA GLU A 186 16.10 -3.88 15.96
C GLU A 186 16.33 -3.24 14.58
N GLY A 187 15.34 -2.48 14.12
CA GLY A 187 15.37 -1.82 12.82
C GLY A 187 16.11 -0.49 12.78
N LYS A 188 16.67 0.02 13.89
CA LYS A 188 17.23 1.38 13.97
C LYS A 188 18.24 1.70 12.85
N ARG A 189 19.10 0.74 12.48
CA ARG A 189 20.13 0.92 11.45
C ARG A 189 19.58 0.83 10.02
N ILE A 190 18.51 0.06 9.82
CA ILE A 190 17.92 -0.21 8.49
C ILE A 190 16.82 0.80 8.16
N ARG A 191 16.07 1.26 9.19
CA ARG A 191 14.99 2.24 9.07
C ARG A 191 15.33 3.48 8.23
N PRO A 192 16.48 4.16 8.41
CA PRO A 192 16.82 5.35 7.62
C PRO A 192 17.13 5.04 6.14
N LEU A 193 17.44 3.79 5.80
CA LEU A 193 17.75 3.38 4.42
C LEU A 193 16.47 3.13 3.60
N ILE A 194 15.30 3.02 4.25
CA ILE A 194 14.03 2.71 3.58
C ILE A 194 13.53 3.94 2.83
N VAL A 195 13.46 3.83 1.50
CA VAL A 195 12.98 4.91 0.62
C VAL A 195 11.55 4.66 0.17
N LYS A 196 11.16 3.40 0.00
CA LYS A 196 9.87 3.02 -0.57
C LYS A 196 9.27 1.83 0.15
N LEU A 197 7.95 1.86 0.31
CA LEU A 197 7.14 0.75 0.79
C LEU A 197 6.11 0.40 -0.29
N ALA A 198 6.07 -0.87 -0.70
CA ALA A 198 5.18 -1.39 -1.71
C ALA A 198 4.45 -2.65 -1.20
N ASP A 199 3.24 -2.90 -1.71
CA ASP A 199 2.52 -4.15 -1.53
C ASP A 199 2.41 -4.87 -2.87
N SER A 200 2.89 -6.12 -2.89
CA SER A 200 2.87 -7.02 -4.05
C SER A 200 1.99 -8.25 -3.76
N THR A 201 0.94 -8.10 -2.96
CA THR A 201 -0.05 -9.16 -2.73
C THR A 201 -0.77 -9.52 -4.03
N ARG A 202 -0.67 -10.80 -4.42
CA ARG A 202 -1.15 -11.29 -5.70
C ARG A 202 -2.67 -11.50 -5.67
N LEU A 203 -3.37 -10.87 -6.60
CA LEU A 203 -4.79 -11.07 -6.89
C LEU A 203 -4.95 -11.66 -8.29
N LYS A 204 -6.05 -12.38 -8.54
CA LYS A 204 -6.36 -12.97 -9.85
C LYS A 204 -7.71 -12.45 -10.35
N PHE A 205 -7.80 -12.11 -11.63
CA PHE A 205 -9.05 -11.79 -12.31
C PHE A 205 -9.63 -13.08 -12.91
N GLY A 206 -10.66 -13.64 -12.27
CA GLY A 206 -11.15 -14.99 -12.59
C GLY A 206 -10.11 -16.07 -12.25
N GLY A 207 -9.27 -16.44 -13.21
CA GLY A 207 -8.18 -17.41 -13.06
C GLY A 207 -8.65 -18.82 -12.64
N VAL A 208 -7.72 -19.64 -12.16
CA VAL A 208 -8.01 -21.02 -11.74
C VAL A 208 -8.98 -21.08 -10.57
N ARG A 209 -9.90 -22.05 -10.56
CA ARG A 209 -10.87 -22.24 -9.45
C ARG A 209 -10.16 -22.49 -8.12
N SER A 210 -10.54 -21.77 -7.07
CA SER A 210 -10.03 -21.96 -5.70
C SER A 210 -10.58 -23.26 -5.07
N LYS A 211 -9.90 -23.80 -4.05
CA LYS A 211 -10.36 -24.99 -3.32
C LYS A 211 -11.77 -24.77 -2.74
N LYS A 212 -12.58 -25.84 -2.71
CA LYS A 212 -13.93 -25.81 -2.13
C LYS A 212 -13.89 -25.32 -0.66
N PRO A 213 -14.90 -24.55 -0.21
CA PRO A 213 -15.02 -24.16 1.19
C PRO A 213 -14.96 -25.37 2.13
N ARG A 214 -14.26 -25.22 3.26
CA ARG A 214 -14.14 -26.28 4.27
C ARG A 214 -15.37 -26.28 5.17
N ARG A 215 -15.82 -27.46 5.57
CA ARG A 215 -16.81 -27.64 6.65
C ARG A 215 -16.04 -27.84 7.95
N LEU A 216 -16.11 -26.86 8.86
CA LEU A 216 -15.36 -26.83 10.12
C LEU A 216 -16.26 -26.87 11.36
N GLY A 217 -17.58 -26.93 11.14
CA GLY A 217 -18.57 -27.11 12.20
C GLY A 217 -18.58 -28.51 12.74
#